data_AF-A0AAX6I1A4-F1
#
_entry.id   AF-A0AAX6I1A4-F1
#
_cell.length_a   1.000
_cell.length_b   1.000
_cell.length_c   1.000
_cell.angle_alpha   90.00
_cell.angle_beta   90.00
_cell.angle_gamma   90.00
#
_symmetry.space_group_name_H-M   'P 1'
#
loop_
_entity.id
_entity.type
_entity.pdbx_description
1 polymer ?
#
loop_
_entity_poly.entity_id
_entity_poly.type
_entity_poly.pdbx_seq_one_letter_code
_entity_poly.pdbx_strand_id
1 'polypeptide(L)'
;MHSRYVKQGNFWTCGPDNNHSVTFKTVLRHRGVLKTAIRRVMRDGSGTDLWRDPWIDRRSLLDIRGSATHTEDRRGLKCSRILRDGVWRPESYRYTEELGGIIMSTAIDPALPADRWIWDPPGASSGSGEFQFRSCYNLIRHTFPLSPDYEFVWCKGLARKMQLCVYKLLLGRLLTRDRLSSFGVTVPDTICVLCS
;
A
#
# COMPACT_ATOMS: atom_id res chain seq x y z
N MET A 1 -6.89 -11.23 14.15
CA MET A 1 -7.30 -10.16 13.20
C MET A 1 -8.26 -10.66 12.11
N HIS A 2 -7.98 -11.83 11.51
CA HIS A 2 -8.79 -12.39 10.40
C HIS A 2 -10.28 -12.61 10.75
N SER A 3 -10.59 -13.02 11.97
CA SER A 3 -11.97 -13.33 12.41
C SER A 3 -12.89 -12.11 12.57
N ARG A 4 -12.34 -10.91 12.77
CA ARG A 4 -13.14 -9.69 13.03
C ARG A 4 -13.41 -8.89 11.76
N TYR A 5 -12.43 -8.73 10.88
CA TYR A 5 -12.49 -7.79 9.76
C TYR A 5 -12.51 -8.45 8.37
N VAL A 6 -12.17 -9.73 8.27
CA VAL A 6 -12.17 -10.46 6.99
C VAL A 6 -12.91 -11.79 7.21
N LYS A 7 -14.21 -11.69 7.51
CA LYS A 7 -15.07 -12.86 7.70
C LYS A 7 -15.31 -13.52 6.34
N GLN A 8 -14.87 -14.78 6.21
CA GLN A 8 -15.08 -15.64 5.03
C GLN A 8 -14.59 -15.07 3.68
N GLY A 9 -13.73 -14.04 3.73
CA GLY A 9 -13.23 -13.33 2.56
C GLY A 9 -11.72 -13.36 2.47
N ASN A 10 -11.20 -12.68 1.46
CA ASN A 10 -9.79 -12.40 1.29
C ASN A 10 -9.57 -10.89 1.38
N PHE A 11 -8.55 -10.46 2.12
CA PHE A 11 -8.25 -9.03 2.36
C PHE A 11 -8.19 -8.20 1.06
N TRP A 12 -7.64 -8.76 -0.02
CA TRP A 12 -7.42 -8.06 -1.28
C TRP A 12 -8.68 -7.82 -2.10
N THR A 13 -9.75 -8.58 -1.81
CA THR A 13 -11.03 -8.53 -2.55
C THR A 13 -12.20 -8.12 -1.68
N CYS A 14 -12.05 -8.08 -0.35
CA CYS A 14 -13.14 -7.68 0.53
C CYS A 14 -13.48 -6.18 0.37
N GLY A 15 -14.78 -5.90 0.34
CA GLY A 15 -15.31 -4.54 0.36
C GLY A 15 -15.36 -3.97 1.79
N PRO A 16 -15.47 -2.64 1.94
CA PRO A 16 -15.74 -2.04 3.24
C PRO A 16 -17.15 -2.41 3.73
N ASP A 17 -17.24 -2.93 4.96
CA ASP A 17 -18.49 -3.19 5.69
C ASP A 17 -18.76 -2.03 6.66
N ASN A 18 -20.03 -1.77 6.98
CA ASN A 18 -20.44 -0.84 8.03
C ASN A 18 -19.79 -1.17 9.39
N ASN A 19 -19.61 -2.45 9.70
CA ASN A 19 -18.99 -2.94 10.93
C ASN A 19 -17.46 -2.74 11.01
N HIS A 20 -16.82 -2.33 9.91
CA HIS A 20 -15.39 -2.05 9.92
C HIS A 20 -15.08 -0.73 10.62
N SER A 21 -13.98 -0.71 11.38
CA SER A 21 -13.46 0.52 11.98
C SER A 21 -13.01 1.51 10.88
N VAL A 22 -13.02 2.80 11.20
CA VAL A 22 -12.53 3.86 10.28
C VAL A 22 -11.09 3.58 9.83
N THR A 23 -10.25 3.13 10.75
CA THR A 23 -8.86 2.71 10.45
C THR A 23 -8.82 1.57 9.43
N PHE A 24 -9.62 0.53 9.61
CA PHE A 24 -9.63 -0.60 8.68
C PHE A 24 -10.18 -0.21 7.31
N LYS A 25 -11.24 0.61 7.25
CA LYS A 25 -11.76 1.18 5.99
C LYS A 25 -10.67 1.98 5.26
N THR A 26 -9.85 2.73 5.99
CA THR A 26 -8.71 3.49 5.42
C THR A 26 -7.64 2.56 4.87
N VAL A 27 -7.31 1.49 5.59
CA VAL A 27 -6.38 0.44 5.10
C VAL A 27 -6.93 -0.22 3.83
N LEU A 28 -8.21 -0.57 3.79
CA LEU A 28 -8.85 -1.13 2.59
C LEU A 28 -8.80 -0.16 1.41
N ARG A 29 -9.00 1.14 1.64
CA ARG A 29 -8.92 2.16 0.59
C ARG A 29 -7.53 2.25 -0.02
N HIS A 30 -6.49 2.09 0.80
CA HIS A 30 -5.09 2.20 0.38
C HIS A 30 -4.43 0.86 0.04
N ARG A 31 -5.20 -0.24 -0.03
CA ARG A 31 -4.67 -1.59 -0.29
C ARG A 31 -3.91 -1.72 -1.61
N GLY A 32 -4.22 -0.88 -2.61
CA GLY A 32 -3.47 -0.83 -3.87
C GLY A 32 -2.00 -0.47 -3.66
N VAL A 33 -1.73 0.47 -2.74
CA VAL A 33 -0.35 0.82 -2.34
C VAL A 33 0.30 -0.34 -1.59
N LEU A 34 -0.45 -1.05 -0.73
CA LEU A 34 0.08 -2.21 -0.03
C LEU A 34 0.44 -3.36 -0.98
N LYS A 35 -0.29 -3.56 -2.09
CA LYS A 35 0.04 -4.58 -3.10
C LYS A 35 1.42 -4.35 -3.70
N THR A 36 1.91 -3.11 -3.82
CA THR A 36 3.24 -2.84 -4.39
C THR A 36 4.39 -3.25 -3.47
N ALA A 37 4.10 -3.51 -2.19
CA ALA A 37 5.10 -3.80 -1.17
C ALA A 37 4.87 -5.08 -0.39
N ILE A 38 3.74 -5.77 -0.60
CA ILE A 38 3.41 -7.02 0.08
C ILE A 38 3.21 -8.09 -0.98
N ARG A 39 3.95 -9.19 -0.82
CA ARG A 39 3.72 -10.40 -1.62
C ARG A 39 3.70 -11.63 -0.74
N ARG A 40 3.08 -12.68 -1.27
CA ARG A 40 3.13 -14.00 -0.67
C ARG A 40 4.37 -14.74 -1.16
N VAL A 41 5.10 -15.38 -0.24
CA VAL A 41 6.13 -16.37 -0.57
C VAL A 41 5.59 -17.75 -0.22
N MET A 42 5.71 -18.67 -1.17
CA MET A 42 5.09 -19.99 -1.08
C MET A 42 6.11 -21.05 -0.76
N ARG A 43 5.66 -22.00 0.06
CA ARG A 43 6.32 -23.28 0.31
C ARG A 43 5.51 -24.41 -0.28
N ASP A 44 4.27 -24.58 0.19
CA ASP A 44 3.36 -25.64 -0.25
C ASP A 44 2.04 -25.13 -0.83
N GLY A 45 1.82 -23.81 -0.77
CA GLY A 45 0.63 -23.18 -1.34
C GLY A 45 -0.65 -23.42 -0.55
N SER A 46 -0.61 -24.10 0.60
CA SER A 46 -1.78 -24.44 1.42
C SER A 46 -2.39 -23.19 2.09
N GLY A 47 -1.55 -22.24 2.45
CA GLY A 47 -1.96 -20.99 3.08
C GLY A 47 -2.39 -19.91 2.08
N THR A 48 -2.08 -20.10 0.80
CA THR A 48 -2.18 -19.05 -0.23
C THR A 48 -3.41 -19.23 -1.10
N ASP A 49 -4.24 -18.19 -1.21
CA ASP A 49 -5.38 -18.17 -2.11
C ASP A 49 -4.91 -18.06 -3.57
N LEU A 50 -5.34 -19.04 -4.38
CA LEU A 50 -4.91 -19.17 -5.77
C LEU A 50 -5.25 -17.91 -6.59
N TRP A 51 -6.42 -17.34 -6.38
CA TRP A 51 -6.94 -16.29 -7.25
C TRP A 51 -6.69 -14.88 -6.73
N ARG A 52 -6.64 -14.72 -5.41
CA ARG A 52 -6.78 -13.40 -4.76
C ARG A 52 -5.53 -12.91 -4.06
N ASP A 53 -4.64 -13.81 -3.63
CA ASP A 53 -3.39 -13.40 -3.00
C ASP A 53 -2.35 -12.95 -4.05
N PRO A 54 -1.55 -11.92 -3.77
CA PRO A 54 -0.49 -11.45 -4.65
C PRO A 54 0.76 -12.33 -4.53
N TRP A 55 0.73 -13.50 -5.17
CA TRP A 55 1.82 -14.47 -5.15
C TRP A 55 2.65 -14.49 -6.45
N ILE A 56 2.19 -13.81 -7.51
CA ILE A 56 2.88 -13.70 -8.80
C ILE A 56 3.41 -12.27 -8.96
N ASP A 57 4.68 -12.03 -8.63
CA ASP A 57 5.30 -10.70 -8.69
C ASP A 57 4.37 -9.59 -8.16
N ARG A 58 3.91 -9.73 -6.91
CA ARG A 58 3.01 -8.77 -6.23
C ARG A 58 1.61 -8.62 -6.86
N ARG A 59 1.24 -9.49 -7.80
CA ARG A 59 -0.08 -9.57 -8.43
C ARG A 59 -0.74 -10.91 -8.13
N SER A 60 -2.06 -10.90 -8.14
CA SER A 60 -2.88 -12.11 -8.08
C SER A 60 -3.25 -12.58 -9.49
N LEU A 61 -3.67 -13.84 -9.65
CA LEU A 61 -4.21 -14.32 -10.92
C LEU A 61 -5.40 -13.48 -11.39
N LEU A 62 -6.22 -12.98 -10.46
CA LEU A 62 -7.34 -12.09 -10.78
C LEU A 62 -6.87 -10.74 -11.35
N ASP A 63 -5.75 -10.20 -10.85
CA ASP A 63 -5.16 -8.97 -11.38
C ASP A 63 -4.62 -9.17 -12.82
N ILE A 64 -4.07 -10.36 -13.12
CA ILE A 64 -3.48 -10.68 -14.43
C ILE A 64 -4.55 -11.00 -15.49
N ARG A 65 -5.56 -11.78 -15.13
CA ARG A 65 -6.62 -12.22 -16.06
C ARG A 65 -7.71 -11.15 -16.27
N GLY A 66 -7.79 -10.16 -15.38
CA GLY A 66 -8.85 -9.17 -15.36
C GLY A 66 -10.16 -9.71 -14.76
N SER A 67 -11.07 -8.79 -14.40
CA SER A 67 -12.34 -9.08 -13.73
C SER A 67 -13.38 -9.84 -14.60
N ALA A 68 -13.02 -10.21 -15.84
CA ALA A 68 -13.95 -10.83 -16.76
C ALA A 68 -14.00 -12.36 -16.55
N THR A 69 -15.20 -12.77 -16.11
CA THR A 69 -15.82 -14.11 -16.19
C THR A 69 -15.35 -15.20 -15.21
N HIS A 70 -16.35 -15.75 -14.50
CA HIS A 70 -16.36 -16.87 -13.54
C HIS A 70 -16.09 -16.51 -12.06
N THR A 71 -16.95 -15.66 -11.52
CA THR A 71 -16.93 -15.16 -10.13
C THR A 71 -17.51 -16.10 -9.07
N GLU A 72 -18.13 -17.22 -9.43
CA GLU A 72 -18.86 -18.02 -8.43
C GLU A 72 -18.10 -19.24 -7.89
N ASP A 73 -17.19 -19.85 -8.66
CA ASP A 73 -16.68 -21.20 -8.34
C ASP A 73 -15.20 -21.27 -7.93
N ARG A 74 -14.66 -20.16 -7.41
CA ARG A 74 -13.20 -20.03 -7.14
C ARG A 74 -12.85 -19.58 -5.72
N ARG A 75 -13.85 -19.43 -4.85
CA ARG A 75 -13.63 -19.02 -3.46
C ARG A 75 -12.92 -20.13 -2.69
N GLY A 76 -11.83 -19.77 -2.01
CA GLY A 76 -11.11 -20.68 -1.12
C GLY A 76 -10.20 -21.69 -1.82
N LEU A 77 -10.09 -21.64 -3.16
CA LEU A 77 -9.08 -22.43 -3.87
C LEU A 77 -7.67 -21.99 -3.44
N LYS A 78 -6.83 -22.98 -3.13
CA LYS A 78 -5.46 -22.79 -2.66
C LYS A 78 -4.45 -23.09 -3.75
N CYS A 79 -3.28 -22.46 -3.66
CA CYS A 79 -2.18 -22.74 -4.59
C CYS A 79 -1.72 -24.20 -4.53
N SER A 80 -1.87 -24.89 -3.40
CA SER A 80 -1.59 -26.33 -3.23
C SER A 80 -2.35 -27.24 -4.21
N ARG A 81 -3.42 -26.74 -4.86
CA ARG A 81 -4.11 -27.50 -5.91
C ARG A 81 -3.27 -27.65 -7.18
N ILE A 82 -2.46 -26.63 -7.49
CA ILE A 82 -1.59 -26.56 -8.66
C ILE A 82 -0.10 -26.59 -8.30
N LEU A 83 0.24 -26.64 -7.01
CA LEU A 83 1.60 -26.80 -6.49
C LEU A 83 1.69 -28.15 -5.78
N ARG A 84 2.41 -29.11 -6.38
CA ARG A 84 2.54 -30.47 -5.83
C ARG A 84 4.01 -30.85 -5.79
N ASP A 85 4.46 -31.34 -4.65
CA ASP A 85 5.84 -31.80 -4.44
C ASP A 85 6.88 -30.71 -4.77
N GLY A 86 6.56 -29.45 -4.49
CA GLY A 86 7.42 -28.30 -4.79
C GLY A 86 7.49 -27.94 -6.28
N VAL A 87 6.61 -28.48 -7.12
CA VAL A 87 6.56 -28.21 -8.56
C VAL A 87 5.20 -27.66 -8.97
N TRP A 88 5.22 -26.60 -9.79
CA TRP A 88 4.03 -26.05 -10.41
C TRP A 88 3.47 -27.02 -11.47
N ARG A 89 2.17 -27.31 -11.39
CA ARG A 89 1.40 -28.13 -12.34
C ARG A 89 0.15 -27.36 -12.80
N PRO A 90 0.32 -26.25 -13.54
CA PRO A 90 -0.77 -25.37 -13.95
C PRO A 90 -1.72 -26.02 -14.97
N GLU A 91 -1.26 -27.03 -15.71
CA GLU A 91 -2.02 -27.79 -16.72
C GLU A 91 -3.38 -28.30 -16.22
N SER A 92 -3.46 -28.57 -14.91
CA SER A 92 -4.69 -28.98 -14.23
C SER A 92 -5.86 -27.97 -14.30
N TYR A 93 -5.63 -26.73 -14.77
CA TYR A 93 -6.63 -25.67 -14.78
C TYR A 93 -6.85 -24.95 -16.12
N ARG A 94 -6.42 -25.52 -17.26
CA ARG A 94 -6.60 -24.93 -18.61
C ARG A 94 -6.23 -23.43 -18.67
N TYR A 95 -5.06 -23.07 -18.16
CA TYR A 95 -4.53 -21.72 -18.32
C TYR A 95 -4.02 -21.50 -19.74
N THR A 96 -3.89 -20.25 -20.15
CA THR A 96 -3.16 -19.89 -21.38
C THR A 96 -1.68 -20.26 -21.19
N GLU A 97 -0.97 -20.53 -22.29
CA GLU A 97 0.46 -20.88 -22.28
C GLU A 97 1.30 -19.79 -21.58
N GLU A 98 1.01 -18.53 -21.89
CA GLU A 98 1.64 -17.36 -21.24
C GLU A 98 1.45 -17.37 -19.72
N LEU A 99 0.22 -17.61 -19.24
CA LEU A 99 -0.08 -17.64 -17.82
C LEU A 99 0.56 -18.85 -17.13
N GLY A 100 0.61 -19.99 -17.82
CA GLY A 100 1.35 -21.17 -17.36
C GLY A 100 2.83 -20.86 -17.14
N GLY A 101 3.48 -20.19 -18.09
CA GLY A 101 4.88 -19.78 -17.99
C GLY A 101 5.13 -18.82 -16.81
N ILE A 102 4.24 -17.85 -16.60
CA ILE A 102 4.31 -16.93 -15.45
C ILE A 102 4.17 -17.69 -14.11
N ILE A 103 3.24 -18.64 -14.02
CA ILE A 103 3.08 -19.47 -12.81
C ILE A 103 4.34 -20.30 -12.56
N MET A 104 4.87 -20.96 -13.59
CA MET A 104 6.05 -21.83 -13.47
C MET A 104 7.33 -21.07 -13.10
N SER A 105 7.46 -19.81 -13.55
CA SER A 105 8.57 -18.93 -13.18
C SER A 105 8.43 -18.31 -11.78
N THR A 106 7.29 -18.49 -11.11
CA THR A 106 7.09 -17.97 -9.76
C THR A 106 7.88 -18.79 -8.74
N ALA A 107 8.74 -18.10 -7.98
CA ALA A 107 9.62 -18.74 -7.01
C ALA A 107 8.85 -19.46 -5.88
N ILE A 108 9.34 -20.65 -5.55
CA ILE A 108 8.95 -21.46 -4.39
C ILE A 108 10.18 -21.52 -3.47
N ASP A 109 9.98 -21.29 -2.19
CA ASP A 109 11.05 -21.35 -1.20
C ASP A 109 10.86 -22.58 -0.31
N PRO A 110 11.59 -23.69 -0.58
CA PRO A 110 11.44 -24.94 0.16
C PRO A 110 12.01 -24.84 1.59
N ALA A 111 12.85 -23.84 1.88
CA ALA A 111 13.43 -23.63 3.20
C ALA A 111 12.43 -23.01 4.19
N LEU A 112 11.29 -22.49 3.71
CA LEU A 112 10.27 -21.92 4.57
C LEU A 112 9.49 -22.99 5.35
N PRO A 113 9.17 -22.75 6.63
CA PRO A 113 8.33 -23.66 7.40
C PRO A 113 6.87 -23.70 6.87
N ALA A 114 6.38 -22.58 6.35
CA ALA A 114 5.03 -22.44 5.78
C ALA A 114 4.95 -21.22 4.87
N ASP A 115 3.89 -21.16 4.05
CA ASP A 115 3.56 -19.97 3.26
C ASP A 115 3.45 -18.72 4.15
N ARG A 116 4.19 -17.66 3.82
CA ARG A 116 4.22 -16.42 4.61
C ARG A 116 4.04 -15.17 3.77
N TRP A 117 3.58 -14.11 4.42
CA TRP A 117 3.60 -12.76 3.86
C TRP A 117 4.98 -12.16 4.08
N ILE A 118 5.51 -11.51 3.05
CA ILE A 118 6.72 -10.70 3.18
C ILE A 118 6.43 -9.25 2.81
N TRP A 119 7.16 -8.37 3.49
CA TRP A 119 7.24 -6.95 3.17
C TRP A 119 8.48 -6.72 2.28
N ASP A 120 8.23 -6.31 1.04
CA ASP A 120 9.20 -6.18 -0.04
C ASP A 120 8.85 -4.95 -0.93
N PRO A 121 8.98 -3.72 -0.36
CA PRO A 121 8.67 -2.49 -1.08
C PRO A 121 9.74 -2.20 -2.15
N PRO A 122 9.35 -1.54 -3.25
CA PRO A 122 10.27 -1.21 -4.33
C PRO A 122 11.43 -0.35 -3.81
N GLY A 123 12.66 -0.73 -4.18
CA GLY A 123 13.87 -0.02 -3.77
C GLY A 123 14.33 -0.29 -2.34
N ALA A 124 13.72 -1.22 -1.59
CA ALA A 124 14.28 -1.65 -0.32
C ALA A 124 15.51 -2.55 -0.51
N SER A 125 16.58 -2.21 0.20
CA SER A 125 17.82 -2.99 0.33
C SER A 125 17.78 -4.01 1.47
N SER A 126 16.68 -4.08 2.23
CA SER A 126 16.55 -4.93 3.43
C SER A 126 15.87 -6.25 3.09
N GLY A 127 16.67 -7.30 2.87
CA GLY A 127 16.22 -8.65 2.52
C GLY A 127 15.56 -9.46 3.65
N SER A 128 15.24 -8.87 4.80
CA SER A 128 14.63 -9.61 5.92
C SER A 128 13.17 -9.99 5.66
N GLY A 129 12.47 -9.25 4.77
CA GLY A 129 11.04 -9.48 4.50
C GLY A 129 10.11 -9.05 5.63
N GLU A 130 10.63 -8.42 6.69
CA GLU A 130 9.87 -7.95 7.83
C GLU A 130 9.30 -6.54 7.62
N PHE A 131 8.11 -6.31 8.16
CA PHE A 131 7.47 -5.01 8.06
C PHE A 131 8.23 -3.96 8.89
N GLN A 132 8.57 -2.84 8.27
CA GLN A 132 9.14 -1.68 8.96
C GLN A 132 8.30 -0.44 8.74
N PHE A 133 7.89 0.23 9.82
CA PHE A 133 7.09 1.45 9.75
C PHE A 133 7.77 2.54 8.91
N ARG A 134 9.08 2.73 9.05
CA ARG A 134 9.87 3.69 8.25
C ARG A 134 9.73 3.45 6.75
N SER A 135 9.81 2.20 6.31
CA SER A 135 9.69 1.84 4.90
C SER A 135 8.27 2.03 4.37
N CYS A 136 7.24 1.70 5.16
CA CYS A 136 5.84 1.94 4.83
C CYS A 136 5.54 3.44 4.74
N TYR A 137 6.06 4.24 5.68
CA TYR A 137 5.95 5.70 5.65
C TYR A 137 6.60 6.29 4.39
N ASN A 138 7.79 5.81 4.02
CA ASN A 138 8.47 6.24 2.80
C ASN A 138 7.75 5.82 1.51
N LEU A 139 7.06 4.67 1.52
CA LEU A 139 6.26 4.20 0.39
C LEU A 139 5.03 5.08 0.15
N ILE A 140 4.38 5.55 1.22
CA ILE A 140 3.11 6.29 1.14
C ILE A 140 3.35 7.81 1.01
N ARG A 141 4.43 8.34 1.60
CA ARG A 141 4.66 9.78 1.61
C ARG A 141 4.97 10.30 0.20
N HIS A 142 4.41 11.45 -0.12
CA HIS A 142 4.91 12.22 -1.25
C HIS A 142 6.30 12.76 -0.93
N THR A 143 7.23 12.58 -1.85
CA THR A 143 8.54 13.21 -1.83
C THR A 143 8.47 14.46 -2.69
N PHE A 144 8.84 15.59 -2.09
CA PHE A 144 9.04 16.83 -2.80
C PHE A 144 10.55 17.09 -2.90
N PRO A 145 11.02 17.75 -3.97
CA PRO A 145 12.39 18.25 -4.00
C PRO A 145 12.63 19.16 -2.79
N LEU A 146 13.85 19.12 -2.25
CA LEU A 146 14.22 20.02 -1.16
C LEU A 146 14.12 21.45 -1.67
N SER A 147 13.25 22.25 -1.04
CA SER A 147 13.21 23.69 -1.28
C SER A 147 14.53 24.31 -0.80
N PRO A 148 15.06 25.35 -1.47
CA PRO A 148 16.18 26.15 -0.96
C PRO A 148 15.93 26.63 0.48
N ASP A 149 14.67 26.87 0.83
CA ASP A 149 14.28 27.35 2.16
C ASP A 149 14.23 26.24 3.22
N TYR A 150 14.46 24.96 2.86
CA TYR A 150 14.31 23.84 3.80
C TYR A 150 15.24 23.99 5.01
N GLU A 151 16.51 24.28 4.79
CA GLU A 151 17.48 24.44 5.87
C GLU A 151 17.17 25.66 6.73
N PHE A 152 16.67 26.73 6.11
CA PHE A 152 16.25 27.93 6.81
C PHE A 152 15.03 27.68 7.72
N VAL A 153 14.00 27.02 7.19
CA VAL A 153 12.75 26.74 7.92
C VAL A 153 12.97 25.71 9.03
N TRP A 154 13.72 24.65 8.75
CA TRP A 154 13.87 23.49 9.65
C TRP A 154 15.20 23.46 10.40
N CYS A 155 15.82 24.63 10.61
CA CYS A 155 17.10 24.74 11.31
C CYS A 155 16.98 24.27 12.78
N LYS A 156 17.99 23.54 13.28
CA LYS A 156 17.96 22.95 14.64
C LYS A 156 17.93 24.00 15.76
N GLY A 157 18.34 25.24 15.50
CA GLY A 157 18.37 26.33 16.47
C GLY A 157 17.01 26.98 16.76
N LEU A 158 15.99 26.72 15.94
CA LEU A 158 14.66 27.28 16.12
C LEU A 158 13.72 26.28 16.81
N ALA A 159 12.95 26.76 17.78
CA ALA A 159 11.85 25.98 18.35
C ALA A 159 10.84 25.60 17.26
N ARG A 160 10.25 24.40 17.34
CA ARG A 160 9.34 23.87 16.31
C ARG A 160 8.14 24.77 16.01
N LYS A 161 7.65 25.52 17.00
CA LYS A 161 6.60 26.53 16.81
C LYS A 161 7.05 27.67 15.88
N MET A 162 8.30 28.12 16.01
CA MET A 162 8.89 29.16 15.17
C MET A 162 9.15 28.65 13.75
N GLN A 163 9.68 27.43 13.61
CA GLN A 163 9.85 26.77 12.30
C GLN A 163 8.52 26.73 11.52
N LEU A 164 7.43 26.33 12.18
CA LEU A 164 6.09 26.32 11.59
C LEU A 164 5.57 27.74 11.25
N CYS A 165 5.90 28.73 12.08
CA CYS A 165 5.54 30.12 11.81
C CYS A 165 6.26 30.65 10.56
N VAL A 166 7.57 30.44 10.46
CA VAL A 166 8.39 30.81 9.29
C VAL A 166 7.90 30.08 8.04
N TYR A 167 7.59 28.79 8.14
CA TYR A 167 7.00 28.04 7.03
C TYR A 167 5.69 28.67 6.54
N LYS A 168 4.78 29.03 7.46
CA LYS A 168 3.53 29.73 7.11
C LYS A 168 3.78 31.12 6.54
N LEU A 169 4.78 31.84 7.04
CA LEU A 169 5.19 33.14 6.52
C LEU A 169 5.64 33.05 5.06
N LEU A 170 6.52 32.10 4.74
CA LEU A 170 7.00 31.87 3.37
C LEU A 170 5.87 31.47 2.42
N LEU A 171 4.86 30.76 2.91
CA LEU A 171 3.65 30.45 2.14
C LEU A 171 2.67 31.62 2.04
N GLY A 172 2.93 32.76 2.68
CA GLY A 172 1.98 33.88 2.75
C GLY A 172 0.72 33.58 3.59
N ARG A 173 0.76 32.53 4.42
CA ARG A 173 -0.39 31.95 5.16
C ARG A 173 -0.42 32.34 6.63
N LEU A 174 0.10 33.51 6.99
CA LEU A 174 -0.09 34.01 8.35
C LEU A 174 -1.48 34.65 8.48
N LEU A 175 -2.18 34.27 9.55
CA LEU A 175 -3.49 34.84 9.93
C LEU A 175 -3.41 36.33 10.36
N THR A 176 -2.22 36.94 10.27
CA THR A 176 -2.00 38.33 10.63
C THR A 176 -2.72 39.28 9.68
N ARG A 177 -2.89 38.95 8.40
CA ARG A 177 -3.57 39.86 7.45
C ARG A 177 -5.04 40.06 7.80
N ASP A 178 -5.77 38.97 8.03
CA ASP A 178 -7.18 39.02 8.45
C ASP A 178 -7.35 39.76 9.78
N ARG A 179 -6.43 39.51 10.74
CA ARG A 179 -6.43 40.23 12.02
C ARG A 179 -6.12 41.71 11.86
N LEU A 180 -5.12 42.08 11.06
CA LEU A 180 -4.74 43.47 10.83
C LEU A 180 -5.88 44.24 10.14
N SER A 181 -6.58 43.62 9.18
CA SER A 181 -7.79 44.17 8.59
C SER A 181 -8.88 44.39 9.65
N SER A 182 -9.11 43.44 10.57
CA SER A 182 -10.07 43.62 11.67
C SER A 182 -9.72 44.75 12.65
N PHE A 183 -8.44 45.14 12.73
CA PHE A 183 -7.96 46.29 13.50
C PHE A 183 -7.90 47.60 12.69
N GLY A 184 -8.43 47.62 11.46
CA GLY A 184 -8.48 48.82 10.62
C GLY A 184 -7.17 49.18 9.93
N VAL A 185 -6.19 48.28 9.91
CA VAL A 185 -4.94 48.48 9.14
C VAL A 185 -5.19 48.16 7.68
N THR A 186 -4.90 49.10 6.79
CA THR A 186 -5.04 48.92 5.34
C THR A 186 -4.02 47.89 4.85
N VAL A 187 -4.49 46.70 4.50
CA VAL A 187 -3.66 45.62 3.91
C VAL A 187 -3.83 45.66 2.39
N PRO A 188 -2.74 45.67 1.61
CA PRO A 188 -2.80 45.85 0.15
C PRO A 188 -3.50 44.72 -0.61
N ASP A 189 -3.66 43.55 0.00
CA ASP A 189 -4.36 42.40 -0.60
C ASP A 189 -5.14 41.62 0.47
N THR A 190 -6.44 41.48 0.27
CA THR A 190 -7.36 40.70 1.13
C THR A 190 -7.83 39.42 0.45
N ILE A 191 -7.33 39.13 -0.75
CA ILE A 191 -7.67 37.90 -1.45
C ILE A 191 -7.08 36.72 -0.66
N CYS A 192 -7.96 35.80 -0.27
CA CYS A 192 -7.56 34.63 0.47
C CYS A 192 -6.71 33.71 -0.43
N VAL A 193 -5.47 33.48 -0.03
CA VAL A 193 -4.50 32.56 -0.68
C VAL A 193 -4.96 31.09 -0.70
N LEU A 194 -6.11 30.77 -0.07
CA LEU A 194 -6.75 29.45 -0.09
C LEU A 194 -7.99 29.40 -1.00
N CYS A 195 -8.53 30.55 -1.41
CA CYS A 195 -9.75 30.66 -2.23
C CYS A 195 -9.46 30.98 -3.71
N SER A 196 -8.18 31.14 -4.06
CA SER A 196 -7.68 31.23 -5.44
C SER A 196 -7.47 29.86 -6.07
#